data_AF-A0ABD1K9K6-F1
#
_entry.id   AF-A0ABD1K9K6-F1
#
_cell.length_a   1.000
_cell.length_b   1.000
_cell.length_c   1.000
_cell.angle_alpha   90.00
_cell.angle_beta   90.00
_cell.angle_gamma   90.00
#
_symmetry.space_group_name_H-M   'P 1'
#
loop_
_entity.id
_entity.type
_entity.pdbx_description
1 polymer ?
#
loop_
_entity_poly.entity_id
_entity_poly.type
_entity_poly.pdbx_seq_one_letter_code
_entity_poly.pdbx_strand_id
1 'polypeptide(L)'
;MPPQHQCTKCLRRTFTLTKLIKHIGLVHAHEPNFNITCGLKNCQSSFSKYHSFRRHIYRKHTKSLFPSTEDKDHDNDNDAEQTEGDPTSESLETPPSMDQLLTGLKDNLFRFALKCREKNRLAISVQQDVVDDVQFLLCFFKENYDAFISYHLEKNGFNVAQCEELREVMSSTDIVDKACEVIRSPFMMQNHCKSKMDLTEPVNYTLRNASGDKIGNFSYVPITQVLKKYCSVEDVWDQILADSTKASDSEVLRDFTDGDYYKQHLFFRENPQPLRLHLYEDEFEIVNPLGAKRNKYKICAFYYTVGNIGDKYRSKLSHIHLALMVRYIHLKECGLDEILTTL
;
A
#
# COMPACT_ATOMS: atom_id res chain seq x y z
N MET A 1 -28.98 -24.66 -4.30
CA MET A 1 -27.77 -23.87 -4.65
C MET A 1 -26.77 -23.94 -3.49
N PRO A 2 -25.45 -23.97 -3.75
CA PRO A 2 -24.46 -23.90 -2.67
C PRO A 2 -24.61 -22.59 -1.88
N PRO A 3 -24.31 -22.58 -0.57
CA PRO A 3 -24.41 -21.38 0.25
C PRO A 3 -23.45 -20.30 -0.27
N GLN A 4 -24.00 -19.12 -0.59
CA GLN A 4 -23.22 -17.98 -1.07
C GLN A 4 -22.40 -17.39 0.09
N HIS A 5 -21.08 -17.25 -0.08
CA HIS A 5 -20.20 -16.63 0.91
C HIS A 5 -19.98 -15.16 0.55
N GLN A 6 -20.36 -14.24 1.44
CA GLN A 6 -20.23 -12.80 1.23
C GLN A 6 -19.01 -12.22 1.97
N CYS A 7 -18.32 -11.28 1.32
CA CYS A 7 -17.26 -10.49 1.94
C CYS A 7 -17.84 -9.55 3.00
N THR A 8 -17.23 -9.51 4.18
CA THR A 8 -17.65 -8.62 5.26
C THR A 8 -17.12 -7.19 5.10
N LYS A 9 -16.23 -6.98 4.12
CA LYS A 9 -15.63 -5.67 3.80
C LYS A 9 -16.15 -5.01 2.53
N CYS A 10 -16.77 -5.76 1.63
CA CYS A 10 -17.34 -5.23 0.40
C CYS A 10 -18.55 -6.07 -0.04
N LEU A 11 -19.26 -5.63 -1.08
CA LEU A 11 -20.46 -6.32 -1.57
C LEU A 11 -20.17 -7.60 -2.39
N ARG A 12 -18.90 -8.06 -2.46
CA ARG A 12 -18.55 -9.24 -3.25
C ARG A 12 -19.08 -10.52 -2.60
N ARG A 13 -19.81 -11.30 -3.39
CA ARG A 13 -20.20 -12.69 -3.07
C ARG A 13 -19.33 -13.67 -3.87
N THR A 14 -19.11 -14.85 -3.29
CA THR A 14 -18.32 -15.94 -3.87
C THR A 14 -19.01 -17.29 -3.64
N PHE A 15 -18.98 -18.18 -4.63
CA PHE A 15 -19.57 -19.53 -4.53
C PHE A 15 -18.86 -20.49 -3.58
N THR A 16 -17.61 -20.23 -3.22
CA THR A 16 -16.86 -21.08 -2.29
C THR A 16 -16.13 -20.24 -1.25
N LEU A 17 -16.05 -20.77 -0.04
CA LEU A 17 -15.31 -20.15 1.05
C LEU A 17 -13.84 -19.91 0.67
N THR A 18 -13.24 -20.81 -0.11
CA THR A 18 -11.87 -20.66 -0.63
C THR A 18 -11.72 -19.45 -1.55
N LYS A 19 -12.71 -19.20 -2.43
CA LYS A 19 -12.72 -17.99 -3.28
C LYS A 19 -12.89 -16.73 -2.43
N LEU A 20 -13.75 -16.77 -1.41
CA LEU A 20 -13.92 -15.64 -0.48
C LEU A 20 -12.59 -15.28 0.20
N ILE A 21 -11.91 -16.28 0.75
CA ILE A 21 -10.61 -16.08 1.44
C ILE A 21 -9.58 -15.50 0.49
N LYS A 22 -9.49 -16.03 -0.74
CA LYS A 22 -8.57 -15.50 -1.76
C LYS A 22 -8.89 -14.05 -2.09
N HIS A 23 -10.16 -13.72 -2.32
CA HIS A 23 -10.61 -12.35 -2.56
C HIS A 23 -10.20 -11.40 -1.42
N ILE A 24 -10.47 -11.78 -0.16
CA ILE A 24 -10.04 -10.99 1.00
C ILE A 24 -8.53 -10.80 1.02
N GLY A 25 -7.77 -11.86 0.72
CA GLY A 25 -6.32 -11.84 0.64
C GLY A 25 -5.76 -10.90 -0.43
N LEU A 26 -6.39 -10.86 -1.59
CA LEU A 26 -5.93 -10.09 -2.75
C LEU A 26 -6.39 -8.63 -2.70
N VAL A 27 -7.63 -8.38 -2.25
CA VAL A 27 -8.26 -7.06 -2.31
C VAL A 27 -8.05 -6.29 -1.01
N HIS A 28 -8.31 -6.93 0.14
CA HIS A 28 -8.44 -6.21 1.41
C HIS A 28 -7.22 -6.34 2.32
N ALA A 29 -6.41 -7.40 2.20
CA ALA A 29 -5.33 -7.70 3.15
C ALA A 29 -4.27 -6.60 3.31
N HIS A 30 -4.21 -5.66 2.37
CA HIS A 30 -3.27 -4.54 2.33
C HIS A 30 -3.90 -3.19 2.64
N GLU A 31 -5.19 -3.14 2.97
CA GLU A 31 -5.84 -1.89 3.41
C GLU A 31 -5.21 -1.37 4.71
N PRO A 32 -5.05 -0.04 4.84
CA PRO A 32 -4.71 0.56 6.12
C PRO A 32 -5.75 0.12 7.17
N ASN A 33 -5.29 -0.27 8.35
CA ASN A 33 -6.13 -0.82 9.42
C ASN A 33 -6.96 -2.06 9.03
N PHE A 34 -6.41 -2.96 8.20
CA PHE A 34 -7.06 -4.23 7.90
C PHE A 34 -7.54 -4.94 9.17
N ASN A 35 -8.86 -5.09 9.29
CA ASN A 35 -9.52 -5.88 10.32
C ASN A 35 -10.66 -6.65 9.66
N ILE A 36 -10.69 -7.97 9.84
CA ILE A 36 -11.78 -8.78 9.33
C ILE A 36 -12.35 -9.68 10.43
N THR A 37 -13.67 -9.73 10.51
CA THR A 37 -14.40 -10.66 11.36
C THR A 37 -14.79 -11.89 10.54
N CYS A 38 -14.59 -13.08 11.11
CA CYS A 38 -15.07 -14.32 10.54
C CYS A 38 -16.60 -14.25 10.42
N GLY A 39 -17.14 -14.44 9.21
CA GLY A 39 -18.57 -14.41 8.91
C GLY A 39 -19.22 -15.79 8.81
N LEU A 40 -18.56 -16.85 9.30
CA LEU A 40 -19.09 -18.22 9.25
C LEU A 40 -19.97 -18.50 10.48
N LYS A 41 -20.97 -19.38 10.33
CA LYS A 41 -21.92 -19.74 11.41
C LYS A 41 -21.18 -20.03 12.72
N ASN A 42 -21.65 -19.40 13.79
CA ASN A 42 -21.12 -19.51 15.15
C ASN A 42 -19.64 -19.10 15.32
N CYS A 43 -19.14 -18.20 14.47
CA CYS A 43 -17.82 -17.61 14.65
C CYS A 43 -17.88 -16.08 14.61
N GLN A 44 -17.28 -15.44 15.62
CA GLN A 44 -17.16 -13.97 15.72
C GLN A 44 -15.70 -13.54 15.90
N SER A 45 -14.74 -14.42 15.59
CA SER A 45 -13.32 -14.09 15.73
C SER A 45 -12.90 -13.00 14.74
N SER A 46 -12.26 -11.94 15.23
CA SER A 46 -11.72 -10.86 14.41
C SER A 46 -10.19 -10.92 14.31
N PHE A 47 -9.65 -10.47 13.19
CA PHE A 47 -8.23 -10.58 12.86
C PHE A 47 -7.70 -9.30 12.22
N SER A 48 -6.57 -8.81 12.73
CA SER A 48 -5.82 -7.69 12.15
C SER A 48 -4.79 -8.10 11.09
N LYS A 49 -4.69 -9.40 10.78
CA LYS A 49 -3.76 -9.95 9.78
C LYS A 49 -4.44 -11.02 8.95
N TYR A 50 -4.35 -10.91 7.62
CA TYR A 50 -4.93 -11.88 6.69
C TYR A 50 -4.43 -13.31 6.92
N HIS A 51 -3.13 -13.51 7.15
CA HIS A 51 -2.59 -14.86 7.40
C HIS A 51 -3.18 -15.51 8.66
N SER A 52 -3.47 -14.71 9.71
CA SER A 52 -4.11 -15.20 10.93
C SER A 52 -5.56 -15.60 10.67
N PHE A 53 -6.31 -14.76 9.94
CA PHE A 53 -7.66 -15.07 9.48
C PHE A 53 -7.68 -16.35 8.64
N ARG A 54 -6.84 -16.45 7.61
CA ARG A 54 -6.75 -17.64 6.75
C ARG A 54 -6.43 -18.89 7.58
N ARG A 55 -5.44 -18.83 8.46
CA ARG A 55 -5.08 -19.95 9.34
C ARG A 55 -6.25 -20.36 10.24
N HIS A 56 -7.00 -19.40 10.77
CA HIS A 56 -8.19 -19.66 11.58
C HIS A 56 -9.24 -20.43 10.75
N ILE A 57 -9.57 -19.97 9.55
CA ILE A 57 -10.55 -20.63 8.69
C ILE A 57 -10.12 -22.08 8.36
N TYR A 58 -8.86 -22.27 7.99
CA TYR A 58 -8.32 -23.60 7.69
C TYR A 58 -8.29 -24.57 8.89
N ARG A 59 -8.29 -24.05 10.13
CA ARG A 59 -8.25 -24.88 11.35
C ARG A 59 -9.62 -25.12 11.98
N LYS A 60 -10.48 -24.10 12.01
CA LYS A 60 -11.78 -24.14 12.70
C LYS A 60 -12.96 -24.37 11.76
N HIS A 61 -12.77 -24.17 10.46
CA HIS A 61 -13.83 -24.27 9.46
C HIS A 61 -13.42 -25.17 8.28
N THR A 62 -12.54 -26.16 8.52
CA THR A 62 -12.08 -27.11 7.50
C THR A 62 -13.24 -27.85 6.84
N LYS A 63 -14.26 -28.24 7.63
CA LYS A 63 -15.49 -28.88 7.12
C LYS A 63 -16.31 -27.99 6.18
N SER A 64 -16.19 -26.66 6.32
CA SER A 64 -16.83 -25.70 5.42
C SER A 64 -15.99 -25.41 4.17
N LEU A 65 -14.69 -25.71 4.18
CA LEU A 65 -13.80 -25.60 3.02
C LEU A 65 -13.89 -26.83 2.11
N PHE A 66 -14.06 -28.00 2.71
CA PHE A 66 -14.17 -29.30 2.05
C PHE A 66 -15.37 -30.02 2.64
N PRO A 67 -16.59 -29.84 2.10
CA PRO A 67 -17.72 -30.66 2.48
C PRO A 67 -17.40 -32.09 2.05
N SER A 68 -17.14 -32.98 3.00
CA SER A 68 -16.98 -34.40 2.71
C SER A 68 -18.26 -34.91 2.03
N THR A 69 -18.18 -35.56 0.87
CA THR A 69 -19.27 -36.40 0.37
C THR A 69 -19.21 -37.72 1.11
N GLU A 70 -19.80 -37.77 2.30
CA GLU A 70 -20.31 -38.98 2.96
C GLU A 70 -20.89 -38.58 4.33
N ASP A 71 -22.22 -38.59 4.39
CA ASP A 71 -23.01 -39.32 5.39
C ASP A 71 -24.49 -39.12 5.01
N LYS A 72 -25.03 -40.10 4.30
CA LYS A 72 -26.48 -40.35 4.31
C LYS A 72 -26.73 -41.05 5.63
N ASP A 73 -27.39 -40.38 6.56
CA ASP A 73 -28.33 -41.08 7.43
C ASP A 73 -29.51 -40.17 7.75
N HIS A 74 -30.67 -40.80 7.62
CA HIS A 74 -32.00 -40.29 7.87
C HIS A 74 -32.09 -39.63 9.24
N ASP A 75 -32.72 -38.46 9.30
CA ASP A 75 -33.90 -38.33 10.14
C ASP A 75 -34.84 -37.26 9.59
N ASN A 76 -36.09 -37.70 9.45
CA ASN A 76 -37.27 -36.87 9.21
C ASN A 76 -37.43 -35.90 10.37
N ASP A 77 -37.67 -34.63 10.08
CA ASP A 77 -38.83 -34.00 10.70
C ASP A 77 -39.40 -32.91 9.80
N ASN A 78 -40.71 -33.00 9.64
CA ASN A 78 -41.57 -32.03 8.99
C ASN A 78 -41.57 -30.74 9.79
N ASP A 79 -41.47 -29.60 9.11
CA ASP A 79 -42.43 -28.51 9.34
C ASP A 79 -42.49 -27.63 8.10
N ALA A 80 -43.70 -27.54 7.56
CA ALA A 80 -44.08 -26.61 6.52
C ALA A 80 -44.29 -25.23 7.15
N GLU A 81 -43.86 -24.15 6.48
CA GLU A 81 -44.75 -23.04 6.14
C GLU A 81 -44.07 -21.96 5.28
N GLN A 82 -44.82 -21.57 4.25
CA GLN A 82 -44.95 -20.22 3.66
C GLN A 82 -43.82 -19.69 2.77
N THR A 83 -43.95 -20.02 1.48
CA THR A 83 -43.50 -19.21 0.34
C THR A 83 -44.37 -17.96 0.19
N GLU A 84 -43.83 -16.80 0.51
CA GLU A 84 -44.22 -15.53 -0.13
C GLU A 84 -43.01 -14.95 -0.87
N GLY A 85 -43.23 -14.59 -2.13
CA GLY A 85 -42.19 -14.20 -3.07
C GLY A 85 -41.66 -12.79 -2.84
N ASP A 86 -40.36 -12.65 -3.02
CA ASP A 86 -39.69 -11.40 -3.35
C ASP A 86 -38.75 -11.68 -4.54
N PRO A 87 -38.81 -10.91 -5.65
CA PRO A 87 -37.98 -11.16 -6.82
C PRO A 87 -36.58 -10.59 -6.55
N THR A 88 -35.80 -11.23 -5.70
CA THR A 88 -34.37 -10.95 -5.64
C THR A 88 -33.74 -11.52 -6.89
N SER A 89 -33.50 -10.65 -7.87
CA SER A 89 -32.58 -10.83 -8.98
C SER A 89 -31.35 -11.60 -8.50
N GLU A 90 -31.30 -12.90 -8.82
CA GLU A 90 -30.14 -13.74 -8.64
C GLU A 90 -29.03 -13.19 -9.55
N SER A 91 -28.19 -12.31 -9.03
CA SER A 91 -26.95 -11.94 -9.70
C SER A 91 -26.00 -13.15 -9.63
N LEU A 92 -26.21 -14.11 -10.54
CA LEU A 92 -25.24 -15.16 -10.86
C LEU A 92 -23.86 -14.50 -11.03
N GLU A 93 -22.84 -14.97 -10.31
CA GLU A 93 -21.48 -14.47 -10.52
C GLU A 93 -21.08 -14.81 -11.95
N THR A 94 -21.06 -13.79 -12.80
CA THR A 94 -20.32 -13.85 -14.04
C THR A 94 -18.82 -13.97 -13.70
N PRO A 95 -18.09 -14.88 -14.35
CA PRO A 95 -16.64 -14.89 -14.25
C PRO A 95 -16.10 -13.49 -14.61
N PRO A 96 -14.98 -13.06 -13.98
CA PRO A 96 -14.42 -11.75 -14.29
C PRO A 96 -14.09 -11.69 -15.78
N SER A 97 -14.35 -10.55 -16.41
CA SER A 97 -13.90 -10.32 -17.79
C SER A 97 -12.36 -10.40 -17.86
N MET A 98 -11.84 -10.61 -19.07
CA MET A 98 -10.39 -10.64 -19.29
C MET A 98 -9.72 -9.35 -18.78
N ASP A 99 -10.34 -8.18 -19.00
CA ASP A 99 -9.84 -6.90 -18.53
C ASP A 99 -9.83 -6.80 -16.99
N GLN A 100 -10.86 -7.34 -16.33
CA GLN A 100 -10.92 -7.37 -14.86
C GLN A 100 -9.85 -8.30 -14.28
N LEU A 101 -9.61 -9.45 -14.93
CA LEU A 101 -8.53 -10.36 -14.55
C LEU A 101 -7.16 -9.69 -14.73
N LEU A 102 -6.92 -9.08 -15.90
CA LEU A 102 -5.67 -8.38 -16.21
C LEU A 102 -5.41 -7.24 -15.22
N THR A 103 -6.42 -6.40 -14.96
CA THR A 103 -6.33 -5.31 -13.98
C THR A 103 -6.01 -5.85 -12.58
N GLY A 104 -6.69 -6.91 -12.16
CA GLY A 104 -6.43 -7.55 -10.88
C GLY A 104 -5.02 -8.12 -10.77
N LEU A 105 -4.52 -8.79 -11.80
CA LEU A 105 -3.16 -9.35 -11.83
C LEU A 105 -2.11 -8.23 -11.80
N LYS A 106 -2.29 -7.19 -12.62
CA LYS A 106 -1.45 -5.99 -12.68
C LYS A 106 -1.32 -5.31 -11.32
N ASP A 107 -2.45 -5.05 -10.64
CA ASP A 107 -2.45 -4.42 -9.32
C ASP A 107 -1.76 -5.29 -8.25
N ASN A 108 -1.93 -6.62 -8.31
CA ASN A 108 -1.28 -7.53 -7.37
C ASN A 108 0.23 -7.63 -7.58
N LEU A 109 0.67 -7.73 -8.83
CA LEU A 109 2.08 -7.72 -9.21
C LEU A 109 2.76 -6.41 -8.82
N PHE A 110 2.09 -5.28 -9.05
CA PHE A 110 2.55 -3.98 -8.60
C PHE A 110 2.73 -3.91 -7.08
N ARG A 111 1.73 -4.34 -6.30
CA ARG A 111 1.81 -4.38 -4.83
C ARG A 111 2.91 -5.32 -4.33
N PHE A 112 3.10 -6.46 -5.00
CA PHE A 112 4.18 -7.40 -4.71
C PHE A 112 5.54 -6.75 -4.92
N ALA A 113 5.78 -6.16 -6.09
CA ALA A 113 7.03 -5.47 -6.42
C ALA A 113 7.31 -4.30 -5.45
N LEU A 114 6.28 -3.51 -5.13
CA LEU A 114 6.40 -2.42 -4.17
C LEU A 114 6.74 -2.91 -2.77
N LYS A 115 6.14 -4.01 -2.31
CA LYS A 115 6.47 -4.61 -1.01
C LYS A 115 7.92 -5.10 -0.96
N CYS A 116 8.42 -5.70 -2.04
CA CYS A 116 9.83 -6.10 -2.15
C CYS A 116 10.77 -4.90 -1.99
N ARG A 117 10.45 -3.77 -2.62
CA ARG A 117 11.25 -2.54 -2.53
C ARG A 117 11.13 -1.84 -1.17
N GLU A 118 9.92 -1.51 -0.75
CA GLU A 118 9.70 -0.62 0.39
C GLU A 118 9.78 -1.33 1.74
N LYS A 119 9.29 -2.58 1.81
CA LYS A 119 9.25 -3.33 3.07
C LYS A 119 10.47 -4.22 3.25
N ASN A 120 10.90 -4.90 2.19
CA ASN A 120 12.04 -5.81 2.26
C ASN A 120 13.37 -5.14 1.88
N ARG A 121 13.34 -3.87 1.44
CA ARG A 121 14.53 -3.07 1.11
C ARG A 121 15.44 -3.74 0.08
N LEU A 122 14.86 -4.49 -0.86
CA LEU A 122 15.64 -5.11 -1.92
C LEU A 122 16.25 -4.04 -2.83
N ALA A 123 17.50 -4.27 -3.24
CA ALA A 123 18.15 -3.44 -4.25
C ALA A 123 17.37 -3.50 -5.57
N ILE A 124 17.42 -2.42 -6.35
CA ILE A 124 16.65 -2.29 -7.59
C ILE A 124 16.98 -3.43 -8.57
N SER A 125 18.26 -3.79 -8.70
CA SER A 125 18.68 -4.91 -9.58
C SER A 125 18.04 -6.23 -9.16
N VAL A 126 18.13 -6.57 -7.87
CA VAL A 126 17.54 -7.79 -7.30
C VAL A 126 16.02 -7.79 -7.46
N GLN A 127 15.38 -6.63 -7.33
CA GLN A 127 13.95 -6.50 -7.56
C GLN A 127 13.58 -6.83 -9.01
N GLN A 128 14.37 -6.38 -9.99
CA GLN A 128 14.15 -6.70 -11.40
C GLN A 128 14.30 -8.21 -11.64
N ASP A 129 15.37 -8.82 -11.14
CA ASP A 129 15.58 -10.28 -11.25
C ASP A 129 14.37 -11.05 -10.69
N VAL A 130 13.86 -10.64 -9.52
CA VAL A 130 12.67 -11.25 -8.90
C VAL A 130 11.40 -11.05 -9.73
N VAL A 131 11.23 -9.88 -10.35
CA VAL A 131 10.06 -9.61 -11.22
C VAL A 131 10.13 -10.47 -12.48
N ASP A 132 11.31 -10.58 -13.09
CA ASP A 132 11.54 -11.39 -14.29
C ASP A 132 11.32 -12.88 -14.01
N ASP A 133 11.82 -13.40 -12.87
CA ASP A 133 11.58 -14.77 -12.43
C ASP A 133 10.08 -15.04 -12.19
N VAL A 134 9.36 -14.12 -11.56
CA VAL A 134 7.91 -14.25 -11.34
C VAL A 134 7.15 -14.21 -12.65
N GLN A 135 7.53 -13.33 -13.59
CA GLN A 135 6.94 -13.28 -14.92
C GLN A 135 7.14 -14.61 -15.65
N PHE A 136 8.36 -15.15 -15.64
CA PHE A 136 8.68 -16.45 -16.23
C PHE A 136 7.83 -17.57 -15.63
N LEU A 137 7.71 -17.65 -14.29
CA LEU A 137 6.89 -18.66 -13.61
C LEU A 137 5.42 -18.55 -13.99
N LEU A 138 4.88 -17.34 -14.15
CA LEU A 138 3.50 -17.12 -14.56
C LEU A 138 3.27 -17.49 -16.03
N CYS A 139 4.19 -17.16 -16.92
CA CYS A 139 4.15 -17.58 -18.32
C CYS A 139 4.21 -19.11 -18.42
N PHE A 140 5.17 -19.74 -17.76
CA PHE A 140 5.29 -21.20 -17.70
C PHE A 140 4.00 -21.84 -17.18
N PHE A 141 3.44 -21.34 -16.06
CA PHE A 141 2.20 -21.86 -15.52
C PHE A 141 1.05 -21.73 -16.52
N LYS A 142 0.89 -20.56 -17.14
CA LYS A 142 -0.19 -20.31 -18.10
C LYS A 142 -0.08 -21.24 -19.31
N GLU A 143 1.07 -21.30 -19.98
CA GLU A 143 1.27 -22.12 -21.17
C GLU A 143 0.97 -23.61 -20.89
N ASN A 144 1.47 -24.13 -19.77
CA ASN A 144 1.22 -25.53 -19.39
C ASN A 144 -0.22 -25.78 -18.98
N TYR A 145 -0.85 -24.83 -18.29
CA TYR A 145 -2.25 -24.97 -17.86
C TYR A 145 -3.20 -24.86 -19.05
N ASP A 146 -2.95 -23.97 -20.00
CA ASP A 146 -3.70 -23.86 -21.25
C ASP A 146 -3.59 -25.17 -22.04
N ALA A 147 -2.38 -25.71 -22.22
CA ALA A 147 -2.18 -27.00 -22.87
C ALA A 147 -2.93 -28.15 -22.18
N PHE A 148 -2.89 -28.17 -20.83
CA PHE A 148 -3.59 -29.17 -20.02
C PHE A 148 -5.11 -29.08 -20.21
N ILE A 149 -5.69 -27.88 -20.16
CA ILE A 149 -7.12 -27.65 -20.37
C ILE A 149 -7.52 -28.02 -21.81
N SER A 150 -6.74 -27.63 -22.82
CA SER A 150 -7.02 -27.94 -24.23
C SER A 150 -7.10 -29.43 -24.45
N TYR A 151 -6.11 -30.18 -23.95
CA TYR A 151 -6.08 -31.64 -24.03
C TYR A 151 -7.35 -32.27 -23.43
N HIS A 152 -7.77 -31.82 -22.24
CA HIS A 152 -8.95 -32.37 -21.59
C HIS A 152 -10.26 -31.98 -22.26
N LEU A 153 -10.37 -30.77 -22.84
CA LEU A 153 -11.53 -30.36 -23.62
C LEU A 153 -11.67 -31.21 -24.89
N GLU A 154 -10.58 -31.32 -25.66
CA GLU A 154 -10.55 -32.12 -26.89
C GLU A 154 -10.87 -33.59 -26.63
N LYS A 155 -10.29 -34.18 -25.58
CA LYS A 155 -10.57 -35.56 -25.16
C LYS A 155 -12.05 -35.81 -24.83
N ASN A 156 -12.77 -34.79 -24.35
CA ASN A 156 -14.20 -34.88 -24.05
C ASN A 156 -15.09 -34.44 -25.22
N GLY A 157 -14.53 -34.30 -26.43
CA GLY A 157 -15.27 -33.96 -27.64
C GLY A 157 -15.50 -32.47 -27.86
N PHE A 158 -14.89 -31.59 -27.05
CA PHE A 158 -14.96 -30.14 -27.24
C PHE A 158 -13.77 -29.66 -28.09
N ASN A 159 -14.04 -29.22 -29.32
CA ASN A 159 -13.00 -28.70 -30.20
C ASN A 159 -12.74 -27.21 -29.90
N VAL A 160 -11.62 -26.92 -29.24
CA VAL A 160 -11.19 -25.56 -28.88
C VAL A 160 -11.03 -24.68 -30.12
N ALA A 161 -10.57 -25.23 -31.26
CA ALA A 161 -10.35 -24.47 -32.48
C ALA A 161 -11.65 -23.99 -33.15
N GLN A 162 -12.79 -24.63 -32.83
CA GLN A 162 -14.11 -24.27 -33.38
C GLN A 162 -14.84 -23.23 -32.53
N CYS A 163 -14.38 -22.97 -31.31
CA CYS A 163 -14.96 -21.96 -30.43
C CYS A 163 -14.03 -20.73 -30.37
N GLU A 164 -14.44 -19.64 -31.01
CA GLU A 164 -13.63 -18.42 -31.12
C GLU A 164 -13.27 -17.83 -29.75
N GLU A 165 -14.23 -17.79 -28.81
CA GLU A 165 -14.03 -17.29 -27.44
C GLU A 165 -13.00 -18.13 -26.66
N LEU A 166 -13.11 -19.46 -26.70
CA LEU A 166 -12.14 -20.34 -26.03
C LEU A 166 -10.76 -20.23 -26.68
N ARG A 167 -10.71 -20.15 -28.01
CA ARG A 167 -9.45 -19.96 -28.72
C ARG A 167 -8.79 -18.64 -28.31
N GLU A 168 -9.53 -17.54 -28.19
CA GLU A 168 -8.99 -16.25 -27.77
C GLU A 168 -8.44 -16.29 -26.34
N VAL A 169 -9.20 -16.86 -25.39
CA VAL A 169 -8.78 -16.99 -23.98
C VAL A 169 -7.55 -17.87 -23.81
N MET A 170 -7.49 -18.98 -24.55
CA MET A 170 -6.38 -19.94 -24.45
C MET A 170 -5.15 -19.49 -25.25
N SER A 171 -5.33 -18.70 -26.32
CA SER A 171 -4.22 -18.18 -27.13
C SER A 171 -3.69 -16.83 -26.65
N SER A 172 -4.24 -16.25 -25.57
CA SER A 172 -3.82 -14.93 -25.06
C SER A 172 -2.43 -15.00 -24.42
N THR A 173 -1.37 -15.05 -25.21
CA THR A 173 0.02 -15.19 -24.71
C THR A 173 0.49 -13.96 -23.95
N ASP A 174 -0.07 -12.78 -24.23
CA ASP A 174 0.43 -11.50 -23.72
C ASP A 174 -0.17 -11.04 -22.37
N ILE A 175 -1.09 -11.80 -21.76
CA ILE A 175 -1.78 -11.36 -20.54
C ILE A 175 -0.80 -11.13 -19.38
N VAL A 176 0.21 -12.01 -19.25
CA VAL A 176 1.24 -11.90 -18.20
C VAL A 176 2.16 -10.70 -18.50
N ASP A 177 2.58 -10.54 -19.76
CA ASP A 177 3.43 -9.43 -20.18
C ASP A 177 2.77 -8.06 -19.99
N LYS A 178 1.46 -7.97 -20.28
CA LYS A 178 0.62 -6.80 -20.03
C LYS A 178 0.44 -6.55 -18.53
N ALA A 179 0.30 -7.60 -17.73
CA ALA A 179 0.18 -7.45 -16.28
C ALA A 179 1.48 -6.96 -15.63
N CYS A 180 2.63 -7.43 -16.13
CA CYS A 180 3.97 -7.03 -15.68
C CYS A 180 4.42 -5.67 -16.23
N GLU A 181 3.75 -5.10 -17.23
CA GLU A 181 4.16 -3.87 -17.93
C GLU A 181 4.59 -2.75 -16.96
N VAL A 182 3.76 -2.46 -15.95
CA VAL A 182 4.00 -1.36 -15.00
C VAL A 182 5.13 -1.62 -14.01
N ILE A 183 5.60 -2.85 -13.88
CA ILE A 183 6.72 -3.21 -13.00
C ILE A 183 7.97 -3.67 -13.75
N ARG A 184 7.92 -3.72 -15.08
CA ARG A 184 9.01 -4.19 -15.94
C ARG A 184 10.31 -3.41 -15.76
N SER A 185 10.22 -2.15 -15.38
CA SER A 185 11.40 -1.32 -15.13
C SER A 185 11.19 -0.36 -13.96
N PRO A 186 12.29 0.13 -13.35
CA PRO A 186 12.23 1.12 -12.29
C PRO A 186 11.48 2.38 -12.72
N PHE A 187 11.64 2.79 -13.99
CA PHE A 187 10.94 3.93 -14.57
C PHE A 187 9.43 3.70 -14.68
N MET A 188 9.01 2.54 -15.22
CA MET A 188 7.58 2.23 -15.33
C MET A 188 6.92 2.10 -13.96
N MET A 189 7.63 1.48 -13.01
CA MET A 189 7.17 1.38 -11.63
C MET A 189 7.02 2.75 -10.98
N GLN A 190 7.98 3.65 -11.21
CA GLN A 190 7.91 5.02 -10.69
C GLN A 190 6.72 5.79 -11.30
N ASN A 191 6.51 5.70 -12.61
CA ASN A 191 5.38 6.35 -13.28
C ASN A 191 4.04 5.77 -12.79
N HIS A 192 3.96 4.46 -12.57
CA HIS A 192 2.77 3.84 -12.03
C HIS A 192 2.50 4.25 -10.58
N CYS A 193 3.56 4.40 -9.75
CA CYS A 193 3.42 5.00 -8.44
C CYS A 193 2.86 6.41 -8.54
N LYS A 194 3.38 7.26 -9.43
CA LYS A 194 2.88 8.64 -9.62
C LYS A 194 1.42 8.70 -10.04
N SER A 195 0.94 7.74 -10.83
CA SER A 195 -0.44 7.73 -11.31
C SER A 195 -1.44 7.10 -10.34
N LYS A 196 -1.04 6.05 -9.61
CA LYS A 196 -1.91 5.34 -8.64
C LYS A 196 -1.85 5.93 -7.24
N MET A 197 -0.74 6.55 -6.86
CA MET A 197 -0.51 7.07 -5.53
C MET A 197 -0.48 8.59 -5.58
N ASP A 198 -1.07 9.21 -4.57
CA ASP A 198 -1.03 10.65 -4.39
C ASP A 198 0.34 11.09 -3.83
N LEU A 199 1.39 10.95 -4.63
CA LEU A 199 2.76 11.31 -4.23
C LEU A 199 3.03 12.80 -4.43
N THR A 200 3.79 13.39 -3.52
CA THR A 200 4.31 14.75 -3.66
C THR A 200 5.71 14.69 -4.26
N GLU A 201 5.90 15.27 -5.44
CA GLU A 201 7.18 15.25 -6.12
C GLU A 201 8.15 16.30 -5.54
N PRO A 202 9.46 16.00 -5.51
CA PRO A 202 10.46 16.99 -5.17
C PRO A 202 10.58 18.05 -6.28
N VAL A 203 10.80 19.29 -5.88
CA VAL A 203 11.05 20.43 -6.75
C VAL A 203 12.54 20.71 -6.77
N ASN A 204 13.11 20.88 -7.97
CA ASN A 204 14.51 21.27 -8.13
C ASN A 204 14.62 22.79 -8.14
N TYR A 205 15.46 23.33 -7.25
CA TYR A 205 15.76 24.75 -7.17
C TYR A 205 17.19 25.01 -7.67
N THR A 206 17.37 26.10 -8.41
CA THR A 206 18.69 26.53 -8.91
C THR A 206 19.19 27.69 -8.06
N LEU A 207 20.29 27.46 -7.34
CA LEU A 207 20.98 28.49 -6.56
C LEU A 207 21.77 29.42 -7.48
N ARG A 208 21.67 30.72 -7.20
CA ARG A 208 22.37 31.78 -7.94
C ARG A 208 23.13 32.69 -6.99
N ASN A 209 24.28 33.18 -7.42
CA ASN A 209 25.03 34.20 -6.67
C ASN A 209 24.39 35.60 -6.86
N ALA A 210 24.94 36.60 -6.18
CA ALA A 210 24.49 38.00 -6.32
C ALA A 210 24.59 38.55 -7.75
N SER A 211 25.47 37.99 -8.58
CA SER A 211 25.63 38.34 -10.00
C SER A 211 24.63 37.61 -10.92
N GLY A 212 23.82 36.69 -10.39
CA GLY A 212 22.87 35.88 -11.14
C GLY A 212 23.43 34.57 -11.73
N ASP A 213 24.73 34.30 -11.56
CA ASP A 213 25.37 33.08 -12.04
C ASP A 213 24.94 31.87 -11.23
N LYS A 214 24.79 30.74 -11.90
CA LYS A 214 24.42 29.48 -11.27
C LYS A 214 25.56 28.94 -10.40
N ILE A 215 25.32 28.83 -9.09
CA ILE A 215 26.23 28.18 -8.13
C ILE A 215 25.97 26.66 -8.10
N GLY A 216 24.70 26.27 -8.19
CA GLY A 216 24.33 24.87 -8.14
C GLY A 216 22.84 24.64 -8.01
N ASN A 217 22.46 23.47 -7.52
CA ASN A 217 21.07 23.08 -7.35
C ASN A 217 20.86 22.41 -5.99
N PHE A 218 19.64 22.48 -5.48
CA PHE A 218 19.13 21.61 -4.43
C PHE A 218 17.72 21.11 -4.80
N SER A 219 17.23 20.15 -4.04
CA SER A 219 15.87 19.62 -4.22
C SER A 219 15.12 19.70 -2.90
N TYR A 220 13.87 20.14 -2.93
CA TYR A 220 13.01 20.18 -1.74
C TYR A 220 11.66 19.52 -2.01
N VAL A 221 11.01 19.01 -0.98
CA VAL A 221 9.66 18.45 -1.05
C VAL A 221 8.70 19.48 -0.47
N PRO A 222 7.71 20.00 -1.23
CA PRO A 222 6.80 21.03 -0.74
C PRO A 222 6.07 20.61 0.53
N ILE A 223 6.46 21.19 1.67
CA ILE A 223 5.97 20.80 3.01
C ILE A 223 4.44 20.93 3.05
N THR A 224 3.89 22.03 2.53
CA THR A 224 2.44 22.28 2.52
C THR A 224 1.65 21.19 1.78
N GLN A 225 2.18 20.65 0.68
CA GLN A 225 1.52 19.58 -0.07
C GLN A 225 1.58 18.24 0.70
N VAL A 226 2.72 17.94 1.33
CA VAL A 226 2.86 16.76 2.19
C VAL A 226 1.91 16.85 3.38
N LEU A 227 1.84 18.00 4.05
CA LEU A 227 0.99 18.21 5.23
C LEU A 227 -0.50 18.10 4.90
N LYS A 228 -0.96 18.60 3.75
CA LYS A 228 -2.36 18.42 3.30
C LYS A 228 -2.74 16.94 3.22
N LYS A 229 -1.86 16.11 2.68
CA LYS A 229 -2.07 14.66 2.54
C LYS A 229 -1.89 13.92 3.86
N TYR A 230 -0.94 14.38 4.68
CA TYR A 230 -0.69 13.79 5.98
C TYR A 230 -1.88 14.01 6.93
N CYS A 231 -2.45 15.22 6.91
CA CYS A 231 -3.61 15.59 7.70
C CYS A 231 -4.95 15.08 7.13
N SER A 232 -4.99 14.57 5.90
CA SER A 232 -6.20 13.94 5.35
C SER A 232 -6.42 12.50 5.86
N VAL A 233 -5.43 11.93 6.54
CA VAL A 233 -5.55 10.64 7.21
C VAL A 233 -6.25 10.84 8.55
N GLU A 234 -7.45 10.27 8.69
CA GLU A 234 -8.33 10.42 9.86
C GLU A 234 -7.59 10.14 11.19
N ASP A 235 -6.93 8.99 11.32
CA ASP A 235 -6.16 8.63 12.52
C ASP A 235 -5.08 9.66 12.88
N VAL A 236 -4.45 10.28 11.88
CA VAL A 236 -3.41 11.29 12.08
C VAL A 236 -4.04 12.60 12.53
N TRP A 237 -5.13 13.00 11.88
CA TRP A 237 -5.86 14.21 12.22
C TRP A 237 -6.41 14.17 13.64
N ASP A 238 -7.00 13.03 14.03
CA ASP A 238 -7.50 12.80 15.38
C ASP A 238 -6.39 12.95 16.43
N GLN A 239 -5.18 12.45 16.16
CA GLN A 239 -4.04 12.63 17.06
C GLN A 239 -3.64 14.10 17.18
N ILE A 240 -3.60 14.83 16.06
CA ILE A 240 -3.25 16.27 16.03
C ILE A 240 -4.27 17.07 16.85
N LEU A 241 -5.56 16.79 16.70
CA LEU A 241 -6.61 17.46 17.46
C LEU A 241 -6.58 17.08 18.95
N ALA A 242 -6.39 15.81 19.28
CA ALA A 242 -6.33 15.36 20.67
C ALA A 242 -5.17 15.99 21.45
N ASP A 243 -4.04 16.23 20.78
CA ASP A 243 -2.88 16.88 21.40
C ASP A 243 -3.18 18.31 21.90
N SER A 244 -4.09 19.03 21.23
CA SER A 244 -4.53 20.36 21.67
C SER A 244 -5.28 20.37 23.01
N THR A 245 -5.69 19.20 23.50
CA THR A 245 -6.44 19.06 24.76
C THR A 245 -5.57 18.59 25.93
N LYS A 246 -4.27 18.36 25.72
CA LYS A 246 -3.37 17.94 26.80
C LYS A 246 -3.17 19.09 27.78
N ALA A 247 -3.59 18.89 29.02
CA ALA A 247 -3.27 19.79 30.11
C ALA A 247 -1.77 19.73 30.39
N SER A 248 -1.12 20.90 30.48
CA SER A 248 0.27 21.00 30.95
C SER A 248 0.31 20.60 32.42
N ASP A 249 1.19 19.68 32.75
CA ASP A 249 1.49 19.27 34.12
C ASP A 249 2.55 20.23 34.67
N SER A 250 2.24 20.95 35.74
CA SER A 250 3.14 21.99 36.27
C SER A 250 4.45 21.44 36.84
N GLU A 251 4.51 20.15 37.17
CA GLU A 251 5.68 19.55 37.83
C GLU A 251 6.64 18.84 36.87
N VAL A 252 6.19 18.51 35.65
CA VAL A 252 6.98 17.72 34.70
C VAL A 252 6.90 18.32 33.30
N LEU A 253 8.06 18.72 32.76
CA LEU A 253 8.20 19.08 31.35
C LEU A 253 8.15 17.82 30.49
N ARG A 254 7.19 17.74 29.57
CA ARG A 254 6.95 16.57 28.70
C ARG A 254 7.25 16.87 27.25
N ASP A 255 6.94 18.06 26.77
CA ASP A 255 7.30 18.48 25.42
C ASP A 255 7.58 19.98 25.26
N PHE A 256 7.80 20.41 24.01
CA PHE A 256 8.11 21.80 23.67
C PHE A 256 7.08 22.80 24.19
N THR A 257 5.82 22.41 24.32
CA THR A 257 4.73 23.30 24.75
C THR A 257 4.79 23.64 26.24
N ASP A 258 5.48 22.82 27.03
CA ASP A 258 5.70 23.10 28.45
C ASP A 258 6.78 24.16 28.69
N GLY A 259 7.59 24.46 27.68
CA GLY A 259 8.68 25.44 27.77
C GLY A 259 8.18 26.89 27.80
N ASP A 260 8.92 27.74 28.53
CA ASP A 260 8.59 29.17 28.67
C ASP A 260 8.54 29.90 27.32
N TYR A 261 9.42 29.53 26.39
CA TYR A 261 9.42 30.10 25.05
C TYR A 261 8.07 29.90 24.37
N TYR A 262 7.52 28.68 24.37
CA TYR A 262 6.21 28.42 23.76
C TYR A 262 5.10 29.22 24.45
N LYS A 263 5.06 29.17 25.78
CA LYS A 263 4.04 29.83 26.62
C LYS A 263 4.01 31.36 26.44
N GLN A 264 5.17 31.97 26.21
CA GLN A 264 5.31 33.43 26.12
C GLN A 264 5.29 33.94 24.67
N HIS A 265 5.53 33.09 23.67
CA HIS A 265 5.64 33.51 22.28
C HIS A 265 4.29 33.96 21.70
N LEU A 266 4.26 35.18 21.16
CA LEU A 266 3.03 35.83 20.66
C LEU A 266 2.25 34.96 19.67
N PHE A 267 2.95 34.38 18.68
CA PHE A 267 2.32 33.52 17.67
C PHE A 267 1.54 32.35 18.29
N PHE A 268 2.08 31.68 19.31
CA PHE A 268 1.43 30.53 19.93
C PHE A 268 0.30 30.93 20.89
N ARG A 269 0.33 32.15 21.43
CA ARG A 269 -0.79 32.72 22.21
C ARG A 269 -1.97 33.12 21.33
N GLU A 270 -1.70 33.68 20.15
CA GLU A 270 -2.72 34.08 19.18
C GLU A 270 -3.27 32.89 18.38
N ASN A 271 -2.47 31.84 18.20
CA ASN A 271 -2.84 30.64 17.47
C ASN A 271 -2.78 29.42 18.42
N PRO A 272 -3.86 29.12 19.16
CA PRO A 272 -3.85 28.09 20.20
C PRO A 272 -3.75 26.66 19.67
N GLN A 273 -4.00 26.45 18.37
CA GLN A 273 -3.92 25.15 17.71
C GLN A 273 -3.02 25.21 16.47
N PRO A 274 -1.73 25.54 16.62
CA PRO A 274 -0.81 25.60 15.51
C PRO A 274 -0.38 24.18 15.14
N LEU A 275 -0.21 23.93 13.84
CA LEU A 275 0.54 22.76 13.40
C LEU A 275 2.02 23.03 13.65
N ARG A 276 2.63 22.25 14.54
CA ARG A 276 4.01 22.40 14.98
C ARG A 276 4.90 21.48 14.16
N LEU A 277 5.96 22.03 13.58
CA LEU A 277 6.96 21.26 12.83
C LEU A 277 8.30 21.35 13.56
N HIS A 278 8.90 20.20 13.86
CA HIS A 278 10.24 20.16 14.42
C HIS A 278 11.21 19.82 13.30
N LEU A 279 11.93 20.83 12.81
CA LEU A 279 12.94 20.67 11.77
C LEU A 279 14.29 20.33 12.38
N TYR A 280 15.05 19.49 11.68
CA TYR A 280 16.44 19.19 12.02
C TYR A 280 17.22 18.83 10.75
N GLU A 281 18.53 18.98 10.80
CA GLU A 281 19.44 18.62 9.72
C GLU A 281 20.32 17.42 10.10
N ASP A 282 20.67 16.63 9.10
CA ASP A 282 21.67 15.57 9.19
C ASP A 282 22.56 15.61 7.95
N GLU A 283 23.84 15.29 8.14
CA GLU A 283 24.83 15.37 7.10
C GLU A 283 25.45 13.99 6.84
N PHE A 284 25.49 13.59 5.58
CA PHE A 284 26.08 12.31 5.20
C PHE A 284 26.94 12.43 3.94
N GLU A 285 27.83 11.46 3.77
CA GLU A 285 28.70 11.36 2.60
C GLU A 285 28.46 10.02 1.88
N ILE A 286 28.26 10.08 0.57
CA ILE A 286 27.97 8.90 -0.27
C ILE A 286 29.26 8.16 -0.65
N VAL A 287 30.43 8.82 -0.54
CA VAL A 287 31.71 8.21 -0.90
C VAL A 287 32.38 7.55 0.30
N ASN A 288 33.35 6.68 0.02
CA ASN A 288 34.17 6.05 1.05
C ASN A 288 34.79 7.14 1.96
N PRO A 289 34.51 7.12 3.28
CA PRO A 289 34.99 8.13 4.22
C PRO A 289 36.53 8.13 4.38
N LEU A 290 37.23 7.11 3.90
CA LEU A 290 38.70 7.03 3.95
C LEU A 290 39.38 7.30 2.59
N GLY A 291 38.62 7.51 1.52
CA GLY A 291 39.16 7.70 0.18
C GLY A 291 39.60 9.13 -0.12
N ALA A 292 40.34 9.32 -1.22
CA ALA A 292 40.78 10.64 -1.68
C ALA A 292 39.65 11.63 -2.05
N LYS A 293 38.40 11.15 -2.11
CA LYS A 293 37.20 11.96 -2.38
C LYS A 293 36.43 12.36 -1.11
N ARG A 294 36.94 12.04 0.08
CA ARG A 294 36.34 12.41 1.37
C ARG A 294 36.06 13.92 1.43
N ASN A 295 34.95 14.28 2.06
CA ASN A 295 34.40 15.63 2.22
C ASN A 295 34.00 16.37 0.92
N LYS A 296 34.14 15.75 -0.26
CA LYS A 296 33.85 16.42 -1.54
C LYS A 296 32.38 16.37 -1.93
N TYR A 297 31.68 15.32 -1.52
CA TYR A 297 30.30 15.05 -1.93
C TYR A 297 29.36 14.93 -0.74
N LYS A 298 29.67 15.65 0.34
CA LYS A 298 28.84 15.74 1.53
C LYS A 298 27.50 16.40 1.20
N ILE A 299 26.42 15.76 1.64
CA ILE A 299 25.04 16.22 1.48
C ILE A 299 24.51 16.58 2.86
N CYS A 300 23.85 17.73 2.95
CA CYS A 300 23.03 18.10 4.10
C CYS A 300 21.56 17.83 3.73
N ALA A 301 20.87 17.08 4.58
CA ALA A 301 19.47 16.75 4.44
C ALA A 301 18.70 17.35 5.62
N PHE A 302 17.62 18.06 5.31
CA PHE A 302 16.70 18.63 6.28
C PHE A 302 15.48 17.76 6.37
N TYR A 303 15.10 17.44 7.60
CA TYR A 303 13.93 16.64 7.92
C TYR A 303 13.00 17.42 8.83
N TYR A 304 11.75 16.97 8.90
CA TYR A 304 10.82 17.47 9.88
C TYR A 304 9.91 16.36 10.41
N THR A 305 9.42 16.57 11.63
CA THR A 305 8.34 15.78 12.23
C THR A 305 7.20 16.70 12.63
N VAL A 306 5.97 16.20 12.58
CA VAL A 306 4.80 16.94 13.08
C VAL A 306 4.74 16.77 14.60
N GLY A 307 4.97 17.86 15.33
CA GLY A 307 5.03 17.88 16.80
C GLY A 307 3.68 17.68 17.49
N ASN A 308 2.55 17.71 16.77
CA ASN A 308 1.23 17.48 17.35
C ASN A 308 0.85 15.99 17.43
N ILE A 309 1.64 15.07 16.85
CA ILE A 309 1.34 13.64 17.00
C ILE A 309 1.85 13.12 18.34
N GLY A 310 1.21 12.05 18.85
CA GLY A 310 1.61 11.43 20.11
C GLY A 310 3.06 10.96 20.14
N ASP A 311 3.72 11.09 21.29
CA ASP A 311 5.17 10.92 21.47
C ASP A 311 5.70 9.58 20.95
N LYS A 312 4.93 8.50 21.17
CA LYS A 312 5.25 7.14 20.71
C LYS A 312 5.35 7.00 19.18
N TYR A 313 4.89 7.99 18.42
CA TYR A 313 4.91 8.01 16.96
C TYR A 313 5.99 8.94 16.39
N ARG A 314 6.39 9.99 17.13
CA ARG A 314 7.33 11.03 16.65
C ARG A 314 8.66 10.45 16.16
N SER A 315 9.15 9.37 16.78
CA SER A 315 10.41 8.71 16.39
C SER A 315 10.26 7.60 15.33
N LYS A 316 9.04 7.30 14.86
CA LYS A 316 8.86 6.31 13.80
C LYS A 316 9.24 6.92 12.46
N LEU A 317 10.02 6.17 11.67
CA LEU A 317 10.44 6.61 10.32
C LEU A 317 9.28 7.01 9.41
N SER A 318 8.07 6.47 9.62
CA SER A 318 6.87 6.85 8.85
C SER A 318 6.36 8.27 9.12
N HIS A 319 6.81 8.90 10.21
CA HIS A 319 6.43 10.27 10.62
C HIS A 319 7.61 11.26 10.55
N ILE A 320 8.74 10.82 9.99
CA ILE A 320 9.91 11.65 9.69
C ILE A 320 9.87 11.93 8.19
N HIS A 321 9.72 13.20 7.83
CA HIS A 321 9.57 13.65 6.45
C HIS A 321 10.84 14.37 5.99
N LEU A 322 11.27 14.09 4.76
CA LEU A 322 12.34 14.86 4.12
C LEU A 322 11.77 16.21 3.65
N ALA A 323 12.43 17.30 4.04
CA ALA A 323 12.13 18.66 3.59
C ALA A 323 12.99 19.04 2.38
N LEU A 324 14.31 18.86 2.49
CA LEU A 324 15.27 19.41 1.53
C LEU A 324 16.57 18.62 1.52
N MET A 325 17.22 18.51 0.37
CA MET A 325 18.57 17.98 0.21
C MET A 325 19.43 18.93 -0.61
N VAL A 326 20.59 19.30 -0.06
CA VAL A 326 21.55 20.20 -0.69
C VAL A 326 22.98 19.71 -0.49
N ARG A 327 23.87 20.00 -1.45
CA ARG A 327 25.31 19.76 -1.23
C ARG A 327 25.83 20.73 -0.19
N TYR A 328 26.58 20.21 0.77
CA TYR A 328 27.11 21.00 1.89
C TYR A 328 27.95 22.20 1.43
N ILE A 329 28.69 22.07 0.32
CA ILE A 329 29.46 23.18 -0.23
C ILE A 329 28.59 24.37 -0.67
N HIS A 330 27.36 24.11 -1.14
CA HIS A 330 26.44 25.17 -1.55
C HIS A 330 25.77 25.81 -0.34
N LEU A 331 25.46 25.02 0.70
CA LEU A 331 24.99 25.52 1.98
C LEU A 331 26.02 26.46 2.64
N LYS A 332 27.30 26.10 2.59
CA LYS A 332 28.39 26.98 3.07
C LYS A 332 28.52 28.29 2.32
N GLU A 333 28.25 28.29 1.02
CA GLU A 333 28.41 29.45 0.16
C GLU A 333 27.19 30.39 0.22
N CYS A 334 25.98 29.85 0.23
CA CYS A 334 24.74 30.63 0.20
C CYS A 334 24.19 30.94 1.61
N GLY A 335 24.60 30.19 2.62
CA GLY A 335 24.03 30.26 3.96
C GLY A 335 22.72 29.48 4.10
N LEU A 336 22.31 29.27 5.36
CA LEU A 336 21.10 28.54 5.72
C LEU A 336 19.84 29.32 5.33
N ASP A 337 19.82 30.63 5.57
CA ASP A 337 18.66 31.49 5.38
C ASP A 337 18.15 31.45 3.93
N GLU A 338 19.06 31.58 2.96
CA GLU A 338 18.74 31.54 1.53
C GLU A 338 18.10 30.21 1.13
N ILE A 339 18.65 29.09 1.62
CA ILE A 339 18.18 27.74 1.27
C ILE A 339 16.80 27.47 1.87
N LEU A 340 16.59 27.88 3.12
CA LEU A 340 15.33 27.63 3.84
C LEU A 340 14.18 28.53 3.38
N THR A 341 14.42 29.61 2.63
CA THR A 341 13.34 30.44 2.05
C THR A 341 12.38 29.67 1.12
N THR A 342 12.79 28.50 0.64
CA THR A 342 12.01 27.67 -0.28
C THR A 342 11.09 26.65 0.38
N LEU A 343 11.23 26.44 1.70
CA LEU A 343 10.36 25.58 2.51
C LEU A 343 9.06 26.31 2.87
#